data_AF-W4VR11-F1
#
_entry.id   AF-W4VR11-F1
#
_cell.length_a   1.000
_cell.length_b   1.000
_cell.length_c   1.000
_cell.angle_alpha   90.00
_cell.angle_beta   90.00
_cell.angle_gamma   90.00
#
_symmetry.space_group_name_H-M   'P 1'
#
loop_
_entity.id
_entity.type
_entity.pdbx_description
1 polymer ?
#
loop_
_entity_poly.entity_id
_entity_poly.type
_entity_poly.pdbx_seq_one_letter_code
_entity_poly.pdbx_strand_id
1 'polypeptide(L)' 'MDPLDVMMHVDKVKPYFQAIFSADSHEVVGYEVLGKLEIDQKIISLGTFFHDPTVQMILKWK' A
#
# COMPACT_ATOMS: atom_id res chain seq x y z
N MET A 1 -4.57 12.24 -0.46
CA MET A 1 -5.23 11.73 -1.67
C MET A 1 -6.63 11.34 -1.25
N ASP A 2 -7.64 11.75 -1.99
CA ASP A 2 -9.02 11.40 -1.66
C ASP A 2 -9.19 9.88 -1.80
N PRO A 3 -9.84 9.19 -0.85
CA PRO A 3 -10.15 7.77 -0.99
C PRO A 3 -10.85 7.38 -2.29
N LEU A 4 -11.69 8.27 -2.82
CA LEU A 4 -12.40 8.04 -4.08
C LEU A 4 -11.42 7.94 -5.27
N ASP A 5 -10.36 8.75 -5.27
CA ASP A 5 -9.33 8.72 -6.33
C ASP A 5 -8.61 7.38 -6.39
N VAL A 6 -8.36 6.77 -5.23
CA VAL A 6 -7.74 5.44 -5.12
C VAL A 6 -8.68 4.37 -5.66
N MET A 7 -9.97 4.44 -5.31
CA MET A 7 -10.98 3.48 -5.77
C MET A 7 -11.21 3.55 -7.29
N MET A 8 -11.18 4.75 -7.89
CA MET A 8 -11.32 4.93 -9.35
C MET A 8 -10.14 4.33 -10.14
N HIS A 9 -8.99 4.14 -9.50
CA HIS A 9 -7.76 3.65 -10.13
C HIS A 9 -7.23 2.38 -9.46
N VAL A 10 -8.12 1.57 -8.87
CA VAL A 10 -7.75 0.36 -8.13
C VAL A 10 -7.00 -0.66 -9.01
N ASP A 11 -7.27 -0.66 -10.31
CA ASP A 11 -6.60 -1.47 -11.34
C ASP A 11 -5.12 -1.12 -11.51
N LYS A 12 -4.72 0.08 -11.09
CA LYS A 12 -3.33 0.58 -11.15
C LYS A 12 -2.57 0.40 -9.84
N VAL A 13 -3.18 -0.26 -8.85
CA VAL A 13 -2.52 -0.58 -7.59
C VAL A 13 -1.57 -1.74 -7.79
N LYS A 14 -0.33 -1.58 -7.35
CA LYS A 14 0.71 -2.60 -7.42
C LYS A 14 1.34 -2.86 -6.04
N PRO A 15 1.70 -4.12 -5.75
CA PRO A 15 2.46 -4.45 -4.55
C PRO A 15 3.91 -4.03 -4.72
N TYR A 16 4.46 -3.37 -3.70
CA TYR A 16 5.88 -3.13 -3.52
C TYR A 16 6.37 -3.95 -2.32
N PHE A 17 7.64 -4.34 -2.36
CA PHE A 17 8.22 -5.24 -1.35
C PHE A 17 9.37 -4.52 -0.64
N GLN A 18 9.27 -4.41 0.68
CA GLN A 18 10.34 -3.88 1.52
C GLN A 18 11.01 -5.05 2.26
N ALA A 19 12.30 -5.26 1.99
CA ALA A 19 13.06 -6.34 2.60
C ALA A 19 13.24 -6.12 4.11
N ILE A 20 13.08 -7.20 4.87
CA ILE A 20 13.36 -7.26 6.31
C ILE A 20 14.64 -8.05 6.49
N PHE A 21 15.62 -7.45 7.16
CA PHE A 21 16.93 -8.05 7.39
C PHE A 21 17.04 -8.61 8.80
N SER A 22 17.60 -9.81 8.90
CA SER A 22 18.01 -10.37 10.19
C SER A 22 19.20 -9.62 10.74
N ALA A 23 19.12 -9.23 12.02
CA ALA A 23 20.26 -8.65 12.73
C ALA A 23 21.37 -9.68 12.98
N ASP A 24 21.03 -10.96 13.10
CA ASP A 24 22.00 -12.01 13.42
C ASP A 24 22.72 -12.54 12.17
N SER A 25 21.96 -12.79 11.10
CA SER A 25 22.49 -13.42 9.88
C SER A 25 22.77 -12.43 8.75
N HIS A 26 22.38 -11.15 8.92
CA HIS A 26 22.54 -10.08 7.92
C HIS A 26 21.96 -10.41 6.53
N GLU A 27 20.97 -11.32 6.48
CA GLU A 27 20.30 -11.74 5.26
C GLU A 27 18.83 -11.28 5.25
N VAL A 28 18.23 -11.30 4.06
CA VAL A 28 16.80 -11.02 3.91
C VAL A 28 16.00 -12.21 4.44
N VAL A 29 15.23 -11.99 5.50
CA VAL A 29 14.37 -13.03 6.12
C VAL A 29 12.91 -12.92 5.72
N GLY A 30 12.53 -11.83 5.04
CA GLY A 30 11.18 -11.64 4.54
C GLY A 30 11.00 -10.31 3.84
N TYR A 31 9.76 -10.08 3.40
CA TYR A 31 9.36 -8.83 2.76
C TYR A 31 8.03 -8.34 3.34
N GLU A 32 7.97 -7.07 3.72
CA GLU A 32 6.70 -6.38 3.97
C GLU A 32 6.07 -5.98 2.63
N VAL A 33 4.78 -6.27 2.46
CA VAL A 33 4.02 -5.92 1.26
C VAL A 33 3.37 -4.56 1.45
N LEU A 34 3.71 -3.61 0.59
CA LEU A 34 3.20 -2.24 0.62
C LEU A 34 2.37 -1.96 -0.63
N GLY A 35 1.12 -1.54 -0.45
CA GLY A 35 0.29 -1.08 -1.57
C GLY A 35 0.74 0.28 -2.08
N LYS A 36 1.05 0.38 -3.38
CA LYS A 36 1.34 1.63 -4.07
C LYS A 36 0.40 1.84 -5.25
N LEU A 37 0.06 3.09 -5.53
CA LEU A 37 -0.71 3.49 -6.70
C LEU A 37 0.23 4.17 -7.70
N GLU A 38 0.27 3.64 -8.93
CA GLU A 38 1.05 4.21 -10.02
C GLU A 38 0.14 4.98 -10.99
N ILE A 39 0.22 6.31 -10.95
CA ILE A 39 -0.52 7.20 -11.85
C ILE A 39 0.41 8.30 -12.37
N ASP A 40 0.32 8.64 -13.65
CA ASP A 40 1.09 9.73 -14.27
C ASP A 40 2.60 9.70 -13.96
N GLN A 41 3.20 8.49 -14.03
CA GLN A 41 4.61 8.24 -13.70
C GLN A 41 5.01 8.56 -12.24
N LYS A 42 4.04 8.79 -11.37
CA LYS A 42 4.24 8.97 -9.93
C LYS A 42 3.85 7.71 -9.18
N ILE A 43 4.64 7.38 -8.16
CA ILE A 43 4.37 6.30 -7.21
C ILE A 43 3.84 6.93 -5.94
N ILE A 44 2.59 6.62 -5.58
CA ILE A 44 1.92 7.16 -4.40
C ILE A 44 1.76 6.06 -3.36
N SER A 45 2.09 6.36 -2.11
CA SER A 45 1.92 5.43 -0.99
C SER A 45 0.45 5.35 -0.57
N LEU A 46 -0.12 4.14 -0.50
CA LEU A 46 -1.47 3.92 0.02
C LEU A 46 -1.53 3.81 1.55
N GLY A 47 -0.40 3.99 2.24
CA GLY A 47 -0.36 3.94 3.71
C GLY A 47 -1.40 4.86 4.36
N THR A 48 -1.48 6.12 3.94
CA THR A 48 -2.46 7.08 4.49
C THR A 48 -3.91 6.69 4.21
N PHE A 49 -4.17 6.07 3.06
CA PHE A 49 -5.50 5.56 2.70
C PHE A 49 -5.97 4.44 3.64
N PHE A 50 -5.09 3.50 4.00
CA PHE A 50 -5.45 2.40 4.92
C PHE A 50 -5.59 2.86 6.38
N HIS A 51 -4.88 3.92 6.77
CA HIS A 51 -4.95 4.49 8.12
C HIS A 51 -6.04 5.55 8.28
N ASP A 52 -6.76 5.91 7.22
CA ASP A 52 -7.87 6.84 7.29
C ASP A 52 -9.11 6.15 7.89
N PRO A 53 -9.58 6.55 9.09
CA PRO A 53 -10.74 5.93 9.74
C PRO A 53 -12.03 6.07 8.94
N THR A 54 -12.09 7.05 8.05
CA THR A 54 -13.21 7.37 7.18
C THR A 54 -13.34 6.34 6.03
N VAL A 55 -12.21 5.78 5.59
CA VAL A 55 -12.13 4.70 4.59
C VAL A 55 -12.48 3.34 5.19
N GLN A 56 -12.10 3.08 6.44
CA GLN A 56 -12.36 1.82 7.13
C GLN A 56 -13.86 1.49 7.23
N MET A 57 -14.74 2.49 7.14
CA MET A 57 -16.19 2.29 7.15
C MET A 57 -16.73 1.71 5.83
N ILE A 58 -16.05 1.96 4.70
CA ILE A 58 -16.50 1.55 3.35
C ILE A 58 -16.13 0.09 3.03
N LEU A 59 -15.00 -0.40 3.54
CA LEU A 59 -14.51 -1.76 3.27
C LEU A 59 -15.16 -2.86 4.15
N LYS A 60 -15.98 -2.49 5.15
CA LYS A 60 -16.61 -3.46 6.08
C LYS A 60 -17.78 -4.27 5.49
N TRP A 61 -18.18 -4.04 4.24
CA TRP A 61 -19.38 -4.65 3.65
C TRP A 61 -19.14 -5.30 2.28
N LYS A 62 -18.10 -6.13 2.17
CA LYS A 62 -18.01 -7.09 1.07
C LYS A 62 -17.32 -8.38 1.49
#